data_AF-A0A6V7W3L3-F1
#
_entry.id   AF-A0A6V7W3L3-F1
#
_cell.length_a   1.000
_cell.length_b   1.000
_cell.length_c   1.000
_cell.angle_alpha   90.00
_cell.angle_beta   90.00
_cell.angle_gamma   90.00
#
_symmetry.space_group_name_H-M   'P 1'
#
loop_
_entity.id
_entity.type
_entity.pdbx_description
1 polymer ?
#
loop_
_entity_poly.entity_id
_entity_poly.type
_entity_poly.pdbx_seq_one_letter_code
_entity_poly.pdbx_strand_id
1 'polypeptide(L)'
;MERIGLHYFAIKMLEIAESQINKLPSLWQNITTQRDFNTLKFVEILTSSDFPEVEARKWVDDRYPLTIQLCILYVLVVFGTRHFMRNREPFSLFVPLNVWNLFLAIFSTMGAFKLSYEFFETILTHGLQSSYCHVHNYTLGTNGYWVWLFIVSKMFELMDTVFLASSEFL
;
A
#
# COMPACT_ATOMS: atom_id res chain seq x y z
N MET A 1 43.09 3.98 -21.47
CA MET A 1 41.83 3.31 -21.86
C MET A 1 40.71 3.51 -20.82
N GLU A 2 41.01 3.69 -19.52
CA GLU A 2 39.99 3.86 -18.46
C GLU A 2 39.20 5.20 -18.47
N ARG A 3 39.80 6.33 -18.85
CA ARG A 3 39.09 7.65 -18.86
C ARG A 3 37.89 7.70 -19.80
N ILE A 4 37.93 6.97 -20.91
CA ILE A 4 36.86 6.98 -21.92
C ILE A 4 35.64 6.18 -21.41
N GLY A 5 35.87 5.10 -20.64
CA GLY A 5 34.80 4.32 -20.01
C GLY A 5 34.04 5.10 -18.93
N LEU A 6 34.75 5.89 -18.12
CA LEU A 6 34.16 6.76 -17.10
C LEU A 6 33.29 7.87 -17.70
N HIS A 7 33.75 8.52 -18.77
CA HIS A 7 32.96 9.54 -19.47
C HIS A 7 31.71 8.96 -20.14
N TYR A 8 31.82 7.80 -20.78
CA TYR A 8 30.68 7.12 -21.40
C TYR A 8 29.64 6.68 -20.36
N PHE A 9 30.09 6.16 -19.21
CA PHE A 9 29.20 5.81 -18.11
C PHE A 9 28.47 7.03 -17.52
N ALA A 10 29.18 8.15 -17.33
CA ALA A 10 28.58 9.39 -16.84
C ALA A 10 27.51 9.94 -17.80
N ILE A 11 27.77 9.92 -19.12
CA ILE A 11 26.81 10.36 -20.14
C ILE A 11 25.56 9.47 -20.13
N LYS A 12 25.74 8.14 -20.04
CA LYS A 12 24.62 7.19 -20.00
C LYS A 12 23.78 7.34 -18.73
N MET A 13 24.41 7.64 -17.60
CA MET A 13 23.70 7.95 -16.34
C MET A 13 22.92 9.26 -16.43
N LEU A 14 23.47 10.28 -17.11
CA LEU A 14 22.78 11.54 -17.40
C LEU A 14 21.57 11.34 -18.30
N GLU A 15 21.70 10.59 -19.40
CA GLU A 15 20.57 10.28 -20.30
C GLU A 15 19.45 9.51 -19.56
N ILE A 16 19.82 8.57 -18.69
CA ILE A 16 18.85 7.84 -17.85
C ILE A 16 18.16 8.81 -16.87
N ALA A 17 18.90 9.68 -16.20
CA ALA A 17 18.35 10.65 -15.28
C ALA A 17 17.40 11.63 -15.98
N GLU A 18 17.79 12.17 -17.14
CA GLU A 18 16.95 13.05 -17.96
C GLU A 18 15.67 12.35 -18.43
N SER A 19 15.76 11.07 -18.80
CA SER A 19 14.59 10.25 -19.16
C SER A 19 13.59 10.10 -18.00
N GLN A 20 14.07 9.96 -16.76
CA GLN A 20 13.19 9.95 -15.59
C GLN A 20 12.62 11.35 -15.28
N ILE A 21 13.45 12.39 -15.39
CA ILE A 21 13.04 13.79 -15.17
C ILE A 21 11.97 14.23 -16.16
N ASN A 22 12.07 13.84 -17.42
CA ASN A 22 11.07 14.17 -18.44
C ASN A 22 9.73 13.44 -18.23
N LYS A 23 9.72 12.31 -17.51
CA LYS A 23 8.50 11.58 -17.14
C LYS A 23 7.83 12.11 -15.87
N LEU A 24 8.56 12.85 -15.03
CA LEU A 24 8.02 13.42 -13.78
C LEU A 24 6.74 14.24 -13.99
N PRO A 25 6.63 15.17 -14.95
CA PRO A 25 5.41 15.97 -15.13
C PRO A 25 4.17 15.12 -15.42
N SER A 26 4.28 14.12 -16.30
CA SER A 26 3.19 13.19 -16.59
C SER A 26 2.85 12.30 -15.39
N LEU A 27 3.85 11.89 -14.60
CA LEU A 27 3.64 11.13 -13.36
C LEU A 27 2.91 11.97 -12.32
N TRP A 28 3.28 13.24 -12.13
CA TRP A 28 2.59 14.18 -11.23
C TRP A 28 1.14 14.41 -11.65
N GLN A 29 0.86 14.54 -12.95
CA GLN A 29 -0.51 14.66 -13.45
C GLN A 29 -1.33 13.40 -13.13
N ASN A 30 -0.78 12.20 -13.38
CA ASN A 30 -1.45 10.95 -13.01
C ASN A 30 -1.66 10.82 -11.50
N ILE A 31 -0.66 11.21 -10.70
CA ILE A 31 -0.74 11.22 -9.24
C ILE A 31 -1.89 12.10 -8.81
N THR A 32 -1.99 13.33 -9.30
CA THR A 32 -2.99 14.33 -8.86
C THR A 32 -4.39 14.16 -9.44
N THR A 33 -4.56 13.34 -10.48
CA THR A 33 -5.83 13.20 -11.23
C THR A 33 -6.87 12.35 -10.49
N GLN A 34 -6.48 11.27 -9.81
CA GLN A 34 -7.41 10.43 -9.03
C GLN A 34 -7.46 10.93 -7.59
N ARG A 35 -8.54 11.63 -7.23
CA ARG A 35 -8.76 12.17 -5.86
C ARG A 35 -9.84 11.44 -5.07
N ASP A 36 -10.74 10.72 -5.73
CA ASP A 36 -11.87 10.10 -5.06
C ASP A 36 -11.59 8.63 -4.74
N PHE A 37 -11.68 8.27 -3.46
CA PHE A 37 -11.55 6.88 -2.98
C PHE A 37 -12.61 5.94 -3.60
N ASN A 38 -13.68 6.50 -4.18
CA ASN A 38 -14.86 5.80 -4.70
C ASN A 38 -15.36 4.75 -3.71
N THR A 39 -15.74 5.24 -2.53
CA THR A 39 -16.22 4.44 -1.40
C THR A 39 -17.42 3.58 -1.76
N LEU A 40 -18.25 4.02 -2.72
CA LEU A 40 -19.40 3.25 -3.20
C LEU A 40 -18.95 1.94 -3.83
N LYS A 41 -17.97 1.99 -4.74
CA LYS A 41 -17.42 0.78 -5.37
C LYS A 41 -16.67 -0.11 -4.38
N PHE A 42 -16.03 0.49 -3.38
CA PHE A 42 -15.40 -0.24 -2.28
C PHE A 42 -16.43 -1.04 -1.46
N VAL A 43 -17.53 -0.40 -1.04
CA VAL A 43 -18.61 -1.04 -0.28
C VAL A 43 -19.34 -2.09 -1.13
N GLU A 44 -19.49 -1.83 -2.43
CA GLU A 44 -20.06 -2.78 -3.39
C GLU A 44 -19.21 -4.05 -3.47
N ILE A 45 -17.88 -3.94 -3.61
CA ILE A 45 -16.96 -5.10 -3.61
C ILE A 45 -16.94 -5.80 -2.25
N LEU A 46 -17.08 -5.07 -1.14
CA LEU A 46 -17.16 -5.66 0.20
C LEU A 46 -18.44 -6.46 0.44
N THR A 47 -19.56 -6.02 -0.15
CA THR A 47 -20.90 -6.56 0.11
C THR A 47 -21.37 -7.51 -1.00
N SER A 48 -20.61 -7.63 -2.09
CA SER A 48 -20.93 -8.53 -3.20
C SER A 48 -20.93 -9.99 -2.73
N SER A 49 -21.99 -10.74 -3.06
CA SER A 49 -22.11 -12.16 -2.70
C SER A 49 -21.09 -13.05 -3.39
N ASP A 50 -20.73 -12.71 -4.64
CA ASP A 50 -19.63 -13.31 -5.39
C ASP A 50 -18.53 -12.27 -5.58
N PHE A 51 -17.28 -12.61 -5.25
CA PHE A 51 -16.16 -11.66 -5.31
C PHE A 51 -15.75 -11.38 -6.77
N PRO A 52 -15.88 -10.13 -7.26
CA PRO A 52 -15.51 -9.79 -8.62
C PRO A 52 -14.00 -9.52 -8.73
N GLU A 53 -13.21 -10.57 -8.92
CA GLU A 53 -11.73 -10.52 -8.95
C GLU A 53 -11.18 -9.42 -9.87
N VAL A 54 -11.66 -9.36 -11.11
CA VAL A 54 -11.17 -8.41 -12.13
C VAL A 54 -11.48 -6.96 -11.72
N GLU A 55 -12.62 -6.73 -11.10
CA GLU A 55 -13.06 -5.39 -10.70
C GLU A 55 -12.37 -4.95 -9.42
N ALA A 56 -12.18 -5.85 -8.47
CA ALA A 56 -11.43 -5.61 -7.24
C ALA A 56 -9.95 -5.31 -7.53
N ARG A 57 -9.34 -6.05 -8.47
CA ARG A 57 -7.97 -5.81 -8.91
C ARG A 57 -7.84 -4.46 -9.63
N LYS A 58 -8.73 -4.18 -10.58
CA LYS A 58 -8.79 -2.86 -11.24
C LYS A 58 -8.99 -1.73 -10.23
N TRP A 59 -9.81 -1.97 -9.20
CA TRP A 59 -10.04 -0.97 -8.16
C TRP A 59 -8.73 -0.61 -7.44
N VAL A 60 -7.92 -1.61 -7.05
CA VAL A 60 -6.60 -1.40 -6.43
C VAL A 60 -5.63 -0.72 -7.41
N ASP A 61 -5.53 -1.23 -8.64
CA ASP A 61 -4.61 -0.71 -9.66
C ASP A 61 -4.94 0.74 -10.03
N ASP A 62 -6.20 1.13 -10.12
CA ASP A 62 -6.57 2.52 -10.41
C ASP A 62 -6.24 3.48 -9.24
N ARG A 63 -6.03 2.94 -8.03
CA ARG A 63 -5.91 3.71 -6.78
C ARG A 63 -4.50 3.78 -6.20
N TYR A 64 -3.50 3.15 -6.83
CA TYR A 64 -2.09 3.39 -6.47
C TYR A 64 -1.71 4.89 -6.40
N PRO A 65 -2.24 5.79 -7.26
CA PRO A 65 -1.93 7.23 -7.17
C PRO A 65 -2.41 7.86 -5.86
N LEU A 66 -3.59 7.44 -5.38
CA LEU A 66 -4.17 7.89 -4.12
C LEU A 66 -3.32 7.40 -2.94
N THR A 67 -2.83 6.15 -2.97
CA THR A 67 -1.90 5.64 -1.96
C THR A 67 -0.63 6.49 -1.90
N ILE A 68 -0.08 6.91 -3.06
CA ILE A 68 1.09 7.80 -3.11
C ILE A 68 0.77 9.17 -2.50
N GLN A 69 -0.40 9.75 -2.81
CA GLN A 69 -0.83 11.00 -2.20
C GLN A 69 -0.96 10.87 -0.67
N LEU A 70 -1.54 9.77 -0.17
CA LEU A 70 -1.65 9.50 1.27
C LEU A 70 -0.26 9.38 1.92
N CYS A 71 0.71 8.74 1.26
CA CYS A 71 2.08 8.68 1.75
C CYS A 71 2.75 10.07 1.80
N ILE A 72 2.53 10.92 0.80
CA ILE A 72 3.04 12.31 0.80
C ILE A 72 2.38 13.12 1.92
N LEU A 73 1.05 13.01 2.07
CA LEU A 73 0.29 13.64 3.14
C LEU A 73 0.79 13.17 4.51
N TYR A 74 1.02 11.88 4.68
CA TYR A 74 1.61 11.28 5.87
C TYR A 74 2.93 11.97 6.25
N VAL A 75 3.85 12.10 5.30
CA VAL A 75 5.14 12.78 5.53
C VAL A 75 4.92 14.24 5.95
N LEU A 76 4.04 14.97 5.25
CA LEU A 76 3.72 16.36 5.58
C LEU A 76 3.12 16.51 6.98
N VAL A 77 2.21 15.62 7.38
CA VAL A 77 1.59 15.62 8.71
C VAL A 77 2.64 15.33 9.78
N VAL A 78 3.51 14.34 9.60
CA VAL A 78 4.57 14.02 10.56
C VAL A 78 5.50 15.22 10.78
N PHE A 79 5.96 15.87 9.71
CA PHE A 79 6.81 17.06 9.83
C PHE A 79 6.05 18.28 10.36
N GLY A 80 4.79 18.45 9.96
CA GLY A 80 3.91 19.52 10.42
C GLY A 80 3.62 19.43 11.92
N THR A 81 3.23 18.25 12.40
CA THR A 81 2.98 17.97 13.81
C THR A 81 4.23 18.16 14.65
N ARG A 82 5.41 17.72 14.17
CA ARG A 82 6.69 18.00 14.84
C ARG A 82 6.98 19.49 15.01
N HIS A 83 6.65 20.31 14.01
CA HIS A 83 6.81 21.77 14.11
C HIS A 83 5.77 22.40 15.05
N PHE A 84 4.53 21.93 14.99
CA PHE A 84 3.40 22.46 15.76
C PHE A 84 3.48 22.11 17.26
N MET A 85 3.95 20.90 17.60
CA MET A 85 4.05 20.40 18.98
C MET A 85 5.30 20.87 19.72
N ARG A 86 6.19 21.62 19.07
CA ARG A 86 7.40 22.19 19.73
C ARG A 86 7.07 23.07 20.94
N ASN A 87 5.85 23.60 21.02
CA ASN A 87 5.41 24.51 22.08
C ASN A 87 4.14 24.03 22.81
N ARG A 88 3.69 22.77 22.65
CA ARG A 88 2.45 22.25 23.25
C ARG A 88 2.64 20.86 23.84
N GLU A 89 1.88 20.57 24.91
CA GLU A 89 1.85 19.25 25.54
C GLU A 89 1.22 18.18 24.63
N PRO A 90 1.67 16.92 24.75
CA PRO A 90 1.22 15.83 23.89
C PRO A 90 -0.25 15.48 24.09
N PHE A 91 -0.92 15.13 22.99
CA PHE A 91 -2.29 14.66 23.03
C PHE A 91 -2.33 13.23 23.59
N SER A 92 -3.24 12.95 24.53
CA SER A 92 -3.46 11.62 25.09
C SER A 92 -4.31 10.74 24.15
N LEU A 93 -3.73 10.31 23.01
CA LEU A 93 -4.38 9.38 22.08
C LEU A 93 -4.28 7.90 22.49
N PHE A 94 -3.94 7.61 23.74
CA PHE A 94 -3.72 6.23 24.22
C PHE A 94 -4.91 5.29 23.95
N VAL A 95 -6.14 5.74 24.22
CA VAL A 95 -7.35 4.94 24.02
C VAL A 95 -7.65 4.65 22.54
N PRO A 96 -7.76 5.65 21.64
CA PRO A 96 -8.01 5.38 20.22
C PRO A 96 -6.88 4.59 19.56
N LEU A 97 -5.63 4.82 19.95
CA LEU A 97 -4.47 4.08 19.41
C LEU A 97 -4.55 2.60 19.78
N ASN A 98 -4.87 2.29 21.04
CA ASN A 98 -4.94 0.91 21.50
C ASN A 98 -6.13 0.14 20.87
N VAL A 99 -7.27 0.80 20.69
CA VAL A 99 -8.44 0.23 19.98
C VAL A 99 -8.11 -0.05 18.52
N TRP A 100 -7.44 0.88 17.84
CA TRP A 100 -7.02 0.73 16.45
C TRP A 100 -6.02 -0.41 16.27
N ASN A 101 -5.00 -0.48 17.13
CA ASN A 101 -4.01 -1.55 17.12
C ASN A 101 -4.64 -2.92 17.40
N LEU A 102 -5.61 -3.00 18.31
CA LEU A 102 -6.34 -4.24 18.58
C LEU A 102 -7.15 -4.70 17.36
N PHE A 103 -7.85 -3.78 16.69
CA PHE A 103 -8.58 -4.06 15.46
C PHE A 103 -7.66 -4.59 14.36
N LEU A 104 -6.53 -3.91 14.12
CA LEU A 104 -5.53 -4.34 13.14
C LEU A 104 -4.91 -5.70 13.49
N ALA A 105 -4.64 -5.96 14.78
CA ALA A 105 -4.09 -7.23 15.23
C ALA A 105 -5.05 -8.39 14.96
N ILE A 106 -6.35 -8.21 15.25
CA ILE A 106 -7.38 -9.23 14.97
C ILE A 106 -7.49 -9.46 13.46
N PHE A 107 -7.61 -8.38 12.68
CA PHE A 107 -7.73 -8.45 11.24
C PHE A 107 -6.52 -9.14 10.60
N SER A 108 -5.31 -8.74 10.99
CA SER A 108 -4.05 -9.32 10.50
C SER A 108 -3.94 -10.80 10.87
N THR A 109 -4.37 -11.18 12.08
CA THR A 109 -4.35 -12.57 12.51
C THR A 109 -5.30 -13.42 11.65
N MET A 110 -6.53 -12.94 11.42
CA MET A 110 -7.49 -13.63 10.55
C MET A 110 -7.00 -13.76 9.11
N GLY A 111 -6.46 -12.68 8.53
CA GLY A 111 -5.88 -12.68 7.20
C GLY A 111 -4.69 -13.64 7.10
N ALA A 112 -3.79 -13.63 8.09
CA ALA A 112 -2.66 -14.55 8.15
C ALA A 112 -3.11 -16.01 8.20
N PHE A 113 -4.09 -16.36 9.03
CA PHE A 113 -4.59 -17.74 9.10
C PHE A 113 -5.20 -18.21 7.77
N LYS A 114 -6.03 -17.39 7.12
CA LYS A 114 -6.68 -17.73 5.84
C LYS A 114 -5.68 -17.86 4.70
N LEU A 115 -4.81 -16.85 4.52
CA LEU A 115 -3.80 -16.85 3.47
C LEU A 115 -2.75 -17.95 3.67
N SER A 116 -2.39 -18.24 4.92
CA SER A 116 -1.44 -19.33 5.23
C SER A 116 -2.04 -20.69 4.87
N TYR A 117 -3.31 -20.92 5.21
CA TYR A 117 -4.00 -22.18 4.87
C TYR A 117 -3.99 -22.44 3.35
N GLU A 118 -4.38 -21.44 2.56
CA GLU A 118 -4.32 -21.51 1.09
C GLU A 118 -2.92 -21.71 0.54
N PHE A 119 -1.92 -21.07 1.16
CA PHE A 119 -0.53 -21.21 0.76
C PHE A 119 -0.03 -22.63 0.97
N PHE A 120 -0.34 -23.23 2.12
CA PHE A 120 0.03 -24.61 2.41
C PHE A 120 -0.70 -25.60 1.50
N GLU A 121 -2.00 -25.42 1.24
CA GLU A 121 -2.72 -26.27 0.29
C GLU A 121 -2.14 -26.19 -1.13
N THR A 122 -1.82 -24.99 -1.60
CA THR A 122 -1.26 -24.77 -2.94
C THR A 122 0.13 -25.39 -3.08
N ILE A 123 0.97 -25.31 -2.04
CA ILE A 123 2.28 -25.96 -2.01
C ILE A 123 2.15 -27.49 -2.02
N LEU A 124 1.23 -28.05 -1.25
CA LEU A 124 1.05 -29.49 -1.13
C LEU A 124 0.47 -30.12 -2.41
N THR A 125 -0.39 -29.39 -3.13
CA THR A 125 -1.08 -29.89 -4.33
C THR A 125 -0.32 -29.65 -5.63
N HIS A 126 0.44 -28.56 -5.75
CA HIS A 126 1.09 -28.15 -7.00
C HIS A 126 2.62 -28.02 -6.91
N GLY A 127 3.20 -28.13 -5.71
CA GLY A 127 4.63 -28.00 -5.47
C GLY A 127 5.12 -26.56 -5.53
N LEU A 128 6.23 -26.26 -4.86
CA LEU A 128 6.77 -24.89 -4.75
C LEU A 128 7.02 -24.22 -6.11
N GLN A 129 7.46 -24.97 -7.12
CA GLN A 129 7.84 -24.41 -8.42
C GLN A 129 6.63 -23.96 -9.26
N SER A 130 5.48 -24.64 -9.13
CA SER A 130 4.25 -24.28 -9.85
C SER A 130 3.54 -23.08 -9.19
N SER A 131 3.58 -23.00 -7.85
CA SER A 131 2.95 -21.92 -7.07
C SER A 131 3.51 -20.52 -7.36
N TYR A 132 4.78 -20.40 -7.76
CA TYR A 132 5.39 -19.12 -8.12
C TYR A 132 5.21 -18.74 -9.60
N CYS A 133 5.13 -19.73 -10.50
CA CYS A 133 5.09 -19.47 -11.95
C CYS A 133 3.66 -19.32 -12.50
N HIS A 134 2.66 -19.86 -11.80
CA HIS A 134 1.25 -19.76 -12.21
C HIS A 134 0.37 -19.23 -11.07
N VAL A 135 -0.28 -18.09 -11.33
CA VAL A 135 -1.42 -17.62 -10.53
C VAL A 135 -2.60 -18.55 -10.87
N HIS A 136 -2.72 -19.67 -10.16
CA HIS A 136 -3.83 -20.63 -10.25
C HIS A 136 -5.09 -20.04 -9.56
N ASN A 137 -5.87 -20.83 -8.82
CA ASN A 137 -7.09 -20.39 -8.10
C ASN A 137 -6.84 -19.44 -6.90
N TYR A 138 -5.66 -18.83 -6.79
CA TYR A 138 -5.30 -17.98 -5.66
C TYR A 138 -6.10 -16.68 -5.60
N THR A 139 -6.63 -16.24 -6.75
CA THR A 139 -7.41 -15.00 -6.88
C THR A 139 -8.89 -15.24 -7.15
N LEU A 140 -9.32 -16.51 -7.24
CA LEU A 140 -10.69 -16.89 -7.57
C LEU A 140 -11.54 -17.08 -6.31
N GLY A 141 -12.73 -16.48 -6.30
CA GLY A 141 -13.74 -16.65 -5.24
C GLY A 141 -13.32 -16.07 -3.89
N THR A 142 -13.62 -16.80 -2.81
CA THR A 142 -13.41 -16.39 -1.41
C THR A 142 -11.95 -16.06 -1.09
N ASN A 143 -11.00 -16.72 -1.76
CA ASN A 143 -9.56 -16.57 -1.52
C ASN A 143 -9.08 -15.20 -2.03
N GLY A 144 -9.50 -14.84 -3.25
CA GLY A 144 -9.23 -13.52 -3.84
C GLY A 144 -9.79 -12.37 -2.99
N TYR A 145 -10.94 -12.57 -2.35
CA TYR A 145 -11.52 -11.61 -1.42
C TYR A 145 -10.61 -11.34 -0.21
N TRP A 146 -10.09 -12.39 0.42
CA TRP A 146 -9.16 -12.26 1.56
C TRP A 146 -7.83 -11.62 1.16
N VAL A 147 -7.30 -11.95 -0.03
CA VAL A 147 -6.10 -11.31 -0.59
C VAL A 147 -6.35 -9.81 -0.83
N TRP A 148 -7.48 -9.45 -1.42
CA TRP A 148 -7.84 -8.05 -1.66
C TRP A 148 -8.02 -7.27 -0.35
N LEU A 149 -8.72 -7.86 0.62
CA LEU A 149 -8.87 -7.31 1.97
C LEU A 149 -7.51 -7.07 2.65
N PHE A 150 -6.57 -7.99 2.49
CA PHE A 150 -5.21 -7.85 3.03
C PHE A 150 -4.43 -6.70 2.37
N ILE A 151 -4.58 -6.50 1.06
CA ILE A 151 -3.97 -5.36 0.35
C ILE A 151 -4.56 -4.04 0.85
N VAL A 152 -5.89 -3.99 0.98
CA VAL A 152 -6.61 -2.82 1.49
C VAL A 152 -6.18 -2.52 2.93
N SER A 153 -6.01 -3.52 3.80
CA SER A 153 -5.62 -3.26 5.19
C SER A 153 -4.26 -2.62 5.33
N LYS A 154 -3.31 -2.89 4.42
CA LYS A 154 -2.01 -2.21 4.40
C LYS A 154 -2.13 -0.71 4.10
N MET A 155 -3.15 -0.30 3.33
CA MET A 155 -3.45 1.12 3.12
C MET A 155 -3.97 1.77 4.41
N PHE A 156 -4.77 1.06 5.20
CA PHE A 156 -5.27 1.53 6.50
C PHE A 156 -4.21 1.50 7.60
N GLU A 157 -3.27 0.56 7.53
CA GLU A 157 -2.13 0.48 8.46
C GLU A 157 -1.34 1.79 8.45
N LEU A 158 -1.10 2.44 7.30
CA LEU A 158 -0.42 3.75 7.22
C LEU A 158 -1.04 4.85 8.11
N MET A 159 -2.31 4.73 8.49
CA MET A 159 -2.99 5.68 9.37
C MET A 159 -2.61 5.51 10.85
N ASP A 160 -2.18 4.31 11.28
CA ASP A 160 -1.71 4.05 12.64
C ASP A 160 -0.51 4.94 13.01
N THR A 161 0.39 5.12 12.04
CA THR A 161 1.66 5.78 12.23
C THR A 161 1.46 7.29 12.30
N VAL A 162 0.40 7.81 11.66
CA VAL A 162 -0.04 9.22 11.82
C VAL A 162 -0.45 9.50 13.26
N PHE A 163 -1.25 8.61 13.85
CA PHE A 163 -1.72 8.77 15.22
C PHE A 163 -0.56 8.65 16.22
N LEU A 164 0.33 7.68 16.01
CA LEU A 164 1.53 7.49 16.82
C LEU A 164 2.48 8.70 16.74
N ALA A 165 2.76 9.21 15.54
CA ALA A 165 3.59 10.40 15.35
C ALA A 165 2.95 11.67 15.94
N SER A 166 1.65 11.67 16.22
CA SER A 166 0.99 12.80 16.89
C SER A 166 0.95 12.65 18.42
N SER A 167 1.19 11.46 18.95
CA SER A 167 1.18 11.18 20.40
C SER A 167 2.57 11.01 21.03
N GLU A 168 3.58 10.55 20.27
CA GLU A 168 4.89 10.13 20.81
C GLU A 168 6.02 11.17 20.75
N PHE A 169 5.79 12.41 20.29
CA PHE A 169 6.82 13.44 20.42
C PHE A 169 6.92 13.93 21.88
N LEU A 170 7.71 13.20 22.66
CA LEU A 170 8.36 13.57 23.92
C LEU A 170 9.74 14.19 23.67
#